data_AF-A0A5N6ML06-F1
#
_entry.id   AF-A0A5N6ML06-F1
#
_cell.length_a   1.000
_cell.length_b   1.000
_cell.length_c   1.000
_cell.angle_alpha   90.00
_cell.angle_beta   90.00
_cell.angle_gamma   90.00
#
_symmetry.space_group_name_H-M   'P 1'
#
loop_
_entity.id
_entity.type
_entity.pdbx_description
1 polymer ?
#
loop_
_entity_poly.entity_id
_entity_poly.type
_entity_poly.pdbx_seq_one_letter_code
_entity_poly.pdbx_strand_id
1 'polypeptide(L)'
;MKFGKEFGIHLEQTLPEWRDKYLCYKLLKKFLKHIPNPAENRPLPPPPDDAVDRNFPPLPPHLADLQECFVRVLEEEIDKFNDFYVDKEEEFVIRFKELKERIERVQEKSWKDGNFSSESDFSDEMMAIRKDFVTIHGEMVLLKNYSSLNFAGTTV
;
A
#
# COMPACT_ATOMS: atom_id res chain seq x y z
N MET A 1 -5.62 9.49 15.37
CA MET A 1 -5.43 10.50 14.29
C MET A 1 -6.67 10.51 13.39
N LYS A 2 -7.13 11.68 12.92
CA LYS A 2 -8.32 11.79 12.02
C LYS A 2 -7.97 11.64 10.53
N PHE A 3 -6.73 11.99 10.17
CA PHE A 3 -6.21 11.99 8.79
C PHE A 3 -6.35 10.64 8.06
N GLY A 4 -5.93 9.52 8.65
CA GLY A 4 -6.03 8.20 8.00
C GLY A 4 -7.46 7.74 7.72
N LYS A 5 -8.45 8.20 8.52
CA LYS A 5 -9.86 7.89 8.28
C LYS A 5 -10.45 8.75 7.17
N GLU A 6 -10.19 10.05 7.19
CA GLU A 6 -10.65 10.99 6.16
C GLU A 6 -10.03 10.68 4.79
N PHE A 7 -8.74 10.34 4.77
CA PHE A 7 -8.05 9.99 3.53
C PHE A 7 -8.48 8.61 2.99
N GLY A 8 -8.71 7.63 3.89
CA GLY A 8 -9.31 6.36 3.49
C GLY A 8 -10.66 6.54 2.80
N ILE A 9 -11.53 7.40 3.34
CA ILE A 9 -12.82 7.75 2.72
C ILE A 9 -12.63 8.45 1.37
N HIS A 10 -11.73 9.42 1.29
CA HIS A 10 -11.49 10.15 0.04
C HIS A 10 -10.92 9.24 -1.06
N LEU A 11 -10.02 8.33 -0.70
CA LEU A 11 -9.48 7.37 -1.65
C LEU A 11 -10.52 6.32 -2.03
N GLU A 12 -11.34 5.85 -1.09
CA GLU A 12 -12.49 4.99 -1.38
C GLU A 12 -13.39 5.63 -2.43
N GLN A 13 -13.61 6.95 -2.37
CA GLN A 13 -14.40 7.70 -3.37
C GLN A 13 -13.67 7.89 -4.71
N THR A 14 -12.34 8.05 -4.68
CA THR A 14 -11.55 8.37 -5.88
C THR A 14 -11.16 7.13 -6.68
N LEU A 15 -10.86 6.01 -6.00
CA LEU A 15 -10.43 4.74 -6.59
C LEU A 15 -11.09 3.55 -5.87
N PRO A 16 -12.32 3.18 -6.26
CA PRO A 16 -13.06 2.07 -5.65
C PRO A 16 -12.36 0.72 -5.76
N GLU A 17 -11.51 0.56 -6.79
CA GLU A 17 -10.78 -0.67 -7.11
C GLU A 17 -9.64 -0.98 -6.12
N TRP A 18 -9.19 0.00 -5.33
CA TRP A 18 -8.05 -0.18 -4.40
C TRP A 18 -8.52 -0.49 -2.97
N ARG A 19 -9.84 -0.53 -2.73
CA ARG A 19 -10.42 -0.58 -1.38
C ARG A 19 -10.11 -1.89 -0.65
N ASP A 20 -10.17 -3.01 -1.35
CA ASP A 20 -9.93 -4.36 -0.82
C ASP A 20 -8.44 -4.68 -0.67
N LYS A 21 -7.57 -3.84 -1.25
CA LYS A 21 -6.11 -4.00 -1.25
C LYS A 21 -5.43 -3.41 -0.02
N TYR A 22 -6.17 -2.76 0.87
CA TYR A 22 -5.63 -2.21 2.11
C TYR A 22 -5.42 -3.27 3.20
N LEU A 23 -4.45 -3.00 4.07
CA LEU A 23 -4.30 -3.71 5.34
C LEU A 23 -5.59 -3.65 6.15
N CYS A 24 -6.18 -4.83 6.44
CA CYS A 24 -7.41 -4.95 7.19
C CYS A 24 -7.19 -4.77 8.70
N TYR A 25 -6.82 -3.55 9.11
CA TYR A 25 -6.53 -3.18 10.50
C TYR A 25 -7.66 -3.55 11.47
N LYS A 26 -8.94 -3.48 11.05
CA LYS A 26 -10.08 -3.89 11.89
C LYS A 26 -10.05 -5.38 12.23
N LEU A 27 -9.64 -6.23 11.28
CA LEU A 27 -9.53 -7.68 11.48
C LEU A 27 -8.37 -7.98 12.42
N LEU A 28 -7.18 -7.44 12.12
CA LEU A 28 -5.97 -7.59 12.94
C LEU A 28 -6.19 -7.11 14.38
N LYS A 29 -6.84 -5.95 14.56
CA LYS A 29 -7.20 -5.43 15.89
C LYS A 29 -8.20 -6.31 16.63
N LYS A 30 -9.13 -6.98 15.93
CA LYS A 30 -10.04 -7.95 16.55
C LYS A 30 -9.25 -9.16 17.02
N PHE A 31 -8.34 -9.71 16.20
CA PHE A 31 -7.48 -10.82 16.60
C PHE A 31 -6.63 -10.48 17.83
N LEU A 32 -5.99 -9.31 17.86
CA LEU A 32 -5.22 -8.84 19.02
C LEU A 32 -6.03 -8.81 20.32
N LYS A 33 -7.32 -8.46 20.26
CA LYS A 33 -8.20 -8.46 21.45
C LYS A 33 -8.51 -9.86 21.98
N HIS A 34 -8.39 -10.89 21.15
CA HIS A 34 -8.66 -12.27 21.55
C HIS A 34 -7.40 -12.95 22.09
N ILE A 35 -6.22 -12.36 21.90
CA ILE A 35 -4.99 -12.80 22.54
C ILE A 35 -5.02 -12.32 24.00
N PRO A 36 -5.09 -13.22 24.98
CA PRO A 36 -5.09 -12.83 26.39
C PRO A 36 -3.79 -12.08 26.72
N ASN A 37 -3.90 -10.94 27.39
CA ASN A 37 -2.71 -10.21 27.84
C ASN A 37 -2.03 -10.99 28.97
N PRO A 38 -0.80 -11.51 28.80
CA PRO A 38 -0.09 -12.23 29.85
C PRO A 38 0.26 -11.34 31.06
N ALA A 39 0.04 -10.02 30.98
CA ALA A 39 0.22 -9.09 32.09
C ALA A 39 -1.02 -8.89 32.97
N GLU A 40 -2.24 -9.14 32.47
CA GLU A 40 -3.47 -8.90 33.24
C GLU A 40 -3.80 -10.00 34.26
N ASN A 41 -3.23 -11.20 34.07
CA ASN A 41 -3.46 -12.35 34.96
C ASN A 41 -2.31 -12.64 35.94
N ARG A 42 -1.34 -11.72 36.09
CA ARG A 42 -0.25 -11.91 37.04
C ARG A 42 -0.57 -11.19 38.35
N PRO A 43 -0.75 -11.90 39.49
CA PRO A 43 -0.63 -11.25 40.79
C PRO A 43 0.73 -10.54 40.84
N LEU A 44 0.76 -9.27 41.20
CA LEU A 44 1.99 -8.49 41.37
C LEU A 44 3.02 -9.31 42.18
N PRO A 45 4.24 -9.54 41.67
CA PRO A 45 5.26 -10.21 42.47
C PRO A 45 5.75 -9.26 43.58
N PRO A 46 6.10 -9.78 44.78
CA PRO A 46 6.72 -9.00 45.84
C PRO A 46 8.08 -8.43 45.39
N PRO A 47 8.58 -7.36 46.04
CA PRO A 47 9.78 -6.64 45.61
C PRO A 47 11.05 -7.50 45.71
N PRO A 48 12.12 -7.13 44.97
CA PRO A 48 13.14 -8.07 44.52
C PRO A 48 14.20 -8.30 45.60
N ASP A 49 14.46 -9.56 45.90
CA ASP A 49 15.78 -9.98 46.34
C ASP A 49 16.24 -11.17 45.48
N ASP A 50 17.42 -10.97 44.91
CA ASP A 50 18.33 -11.92 44.28
C ASP A 50 17.89 -12.77 43.07
N ALA A 51 18.48 -12.40 41.93
CA ALA A 51 19.06 -13.26 40.90
C ALA A 51 18.42 -14.64 40.68
N VAL A 52 17.36 -14.70 39.87
CA VAL A 52 16.99 -15.95 39.18
C VAL A 52 16.62 -15.66 37.73
N ASP A 53 17.44 -16.21 36.85
CA ASP A 53 17.19 -16.61 35.47
C ASP A 53 15.76 -16.32 34.95
N ARG A 54 15.62 -15.34 34.05
CA ARG A 54 14.34 -15.03 33.38
C ARG A 54 14.02 -16.07 32.31
N ASN A 55 13.88 -17.33 32.72
CA ASN A 55 13.14 -18.30 31.94
C ASN A 55 11.65 -17.98 32.13
N PHE A 56 11.12 -17.17 31.21
CA PHE A 56 9.67 -17.00 31.09
C PHE A 56 9.06 -18.40 30.91
N PRO A 57 8.03 -18.77 31.70
CA PRO A 57 7.37 -20.06 31.52
C PRO A 57 6.86 -20.18 30.07
N PRO A 58 6.93 -21.37 29.45
CA PRO A 58 6.41 -21.60 28.11
C PRO A 58 4.97 -21.10 28.01
N LEU A 59 4.68 -20.35 26.95
CA LEU A 59 3.32 -19.88 26.68
C LEU A 59 2.39 -21.11 26.62
N PRO A 60 1.17 -21.03 27.19
CA PRO A 60 0.19 -22.09 27.04
C PRO A 60 0.00 -22.45 25.56
N PRO A 61 -0.13 -23.74 25.19
CA PRO A 61 -0.22 -24.17 23.79
C PRO A 61 -1.28 -23.41 22.98
N HIS A 62 -2.47 -23.20 23.57
CA HIS A 62 -3.56 -22.44 22.94
C HIS A 62 -3.20 -20.98 22.61
N LEU A 63 -2.25 -20.40 23.35
CA LEU A 63 -1.82 -19.01 23.19
C LEU A 63 -0.72 -18.90 22.13
N ALA A 64 0.13 -19.93 22.02
CA ALA A 64 1.08 -20.09 20.93
C ALA A 64 0.36 -20.30 19.58
N ASP A 65 -0.66 -21.17 19.54
CA ASP A 65 -1.47 -21.42 18.33
C ASP A 65 -2.18 -20.12 17.84
N LEU A 66 -2.66 -19.30 18.79
CA LEU A 66 -3.32 -18.04 18.48
C LEU A 66 -2.33 -16.96 17.97
N GLN A 67 -1.11 -16.93 18.52
CA GLN A 67 -0.03 -16.09 18.02
C GLN A 67 0.39 -16.49 16.61
N GLU A 68 0.57 -17.79 16.35
CA GLU A 68 0.90 -18.30 15.02
C GLU A 68 -0.20 -17.97 14.00
N CYS A 69 -1.47 -18.12 14.40
CA CYS A 69 -2.61 -17.75 13.56
C CYS A 69 -2.63 -16.24 13.25
N PHE A 70 -2.31 -15.39 14.24
CA PHE A 70 -2.20 -13.95 14.02
C PHE A 70 -1.07 -13.59 13.06
N VAL A 71 0.11 -14.19 13.23
CA VAL A 71 1.27 -13.97 12.35
C VAL A 71 0.93 -14.37 10.92
N ARG A 72 0.33 -15.56 10.72
CA ARG A 72 -0.10 -16.00 9.38
C ARG A 72 -1.08 -15.02 8.72
N VAL A 73 -2.11 -14.56 9.43
CA VAL A 73 -3.08 -13.59 8.88
C VAL A 73 -2.40 -12.26 8.56
N LEU A 74 -1.42 -11.85 9.37
CA LEU A 74 -0.65 -10.63 9.12
C LEU A 74 0.23 -10.78 7.87
N GLU A 75 0.91 -11.92 7.70
CA GLU A 75 1.72 -12.23 6.52
C GLU A 75 0.85 -12.24 5.26
N GLU A 76 -0.30 -12.92 5.27
CA GLU A 76 -1.25 -12.94 4.14
C GLU A 76 -1.72 -11.53 3.76
N GLU A 77 -1.98 -10.67 4.76
CA GLU A 77 -2.37 -9.29 4.51
C GLU A 77 -1.22 -8.43 3.97
N ILE A 78 0.02 -8.69 4.40
CA ILE A 78 1.23 -8.04 3.91
C ILE A 78 1.48 -8.41 2.46
N ASP A 79 1.45 -9.70 2.13
CA ASP A 79 1.65 -10.19 0.77
C ASP A 79 0.60 -9.60 -0.17
N LYS A 80 -0.67 -9.59 0.24
CA LYS A 80 -1.77 -9.00 -0.54
C LYS A 80 -1.50 -7.55 -0.95
N PHE A 81 -1.08 -6.68 -0.01
CA PHE A 81 -0.87 -5.27 -0.34
C PHE A 81 0.44 -5.03 -1.08
N ASN A 82 1.45 -5.89 -0.85
CA ASN A 82 2.72 -5.85 -1.57
C ASN A 82 2.55 -6.27 -3.03
N ASP A 83 1.85 -7.38 -3.28
CA ASP A 83 1.54 -7.86 -4.64
C ASP A 83 0.83 -6.76 -5.44
N PHE A 84 -0.19 -6.15 -4.84
CA PHE A 84 -0.89 -5.03 -5.46
C PHE A 84 0.02 -3.84 -5.77
N TYR A 85 0.94 -3.51 -4.86
CA TYR A 85 1.89 -2.40 -5.07
C TYR A 85 2.81 -2.68 -6.25
N VAL A 86 3.38 -3.88 -6.31
CA VAL A 86 4.28 -4.32 -7.39
C VAL A 86 3.54 -4.33 -8.73
N ASP A 87 2.35 -4.94 -8.79
CA ASP A 87 1.52 -4.96 -9.99
C ASP A 87 1.25 -3.54 -10.53
N LYS A 88 0.94 -2.59 -9.63
CA LYS A 88 0.70 -1.20 -10.02
C LYS A 88 1.96 -0.46 -10.45
N GLU A 89 3.09 -0.72 -9.80
CA GLU A 89 4.38 -0.16 -10.22
C GLU A 89 4.76 -0.65 -11.63
N GLU A 90 4.58 -1.93 -11.92
CA GLU A 90 4.82 -2.51 -13.25
C GLU A 90 3.90 -1.89 -14.32
N GLU A 91 2.60 -1.71 -14.01
CA GLU A 91 1.64 -1.03 -14.89
C GLU A 91 2.12 0.38 -15.25
N PHE A 92 2.61 1.14 -14.27
CA PHE A 92 3.15 2.49 -14.51
C PHE A 92 4.42 2.46 -15.35
N VAL A 93 5.33 1.52 -15.13
CA VAL A 93 6.53 1.36 -15.94
C VAL A 93 6.18 1.11 -17.41
N ILE A 94 5.19 0.24 -17.67
CA ILE A 94 4.73 -0.05 -19.03
C ILE A 94 4.12 1.20 -19.66
N ARG A 95 3.15 1.84 -19.00
CA ARG A 95 2.47 3.04 -19.51
C ARG A 95 3.44 4.20 -19.75
N PHE A 96 4.45 4.36 -18.89
CA PHE A 96 5.45 5.41 -19.05
C PHE A 96 6.37 5.15 -20.25
N LYS A 97 6.74 3.88 -20.50
CA LYS A 97 7.49 3.49 -21.71
C LYS A 97 6.68 3.77 -22.97
N GLU A 98 5.42 3.35 -23.02
CA GLU A 98 4.52 3.60 -24.15
C GLU A 98 4.34 5.10 -24.41
N LEU A 99 4.18 5.90 -23.35
CA LEU A 99 4.06 7.35 -23.45
C LEU A 99 5.34 7.99 -24.01
N LYS A 100 6.51 7.53 -23.56
CA LYS A 100 7.80 7.99 -24.07
C LYS A 100 7.95 7.68 -25.57
N GLU A 101 7.62 6.45 -25.98
CA GLU A 101 7.65 6.07 -27.40
C GLU A 101 6.67 6.89 -28.25
N ARG A 102 5.47 7.21 -27.71
CA ARG A 102 4.51 8.10 -28.38
C ARG A 102 5.08 9.50 -28.58
N ILE A 103 5.75 10.06 -27.57
CA ILE A 103 6.42 11.37 -27.67
C ILE A 103 7.50 11.33 -28.75
N GLU A 104 8.35 10.30 -28.77
CA GLU A 104 9.41 10.15 -29.77
C GLU A 104 8.84 10.05 -31.19
N ARG A 105 7.77 9.29 -31.40
CA ARG A 105 7.08 9.20 -32.71
C ARG A 105 6.51 10.55 -33.17
N VAL A 106 5.89 11.31 -32.25
CA VAL A 106 5.35 12.64 -32.56
C VAL A 106 6.46 13.62 -32.93
N GLN A 107 7.58 13.58 -32.20
CA GLN A 107 8.75 14.41 -32.52
C GLN A 107 9.36 14.04 -33.87
N GLU A 108 9.54 12.75 -34.17
CA GLU A 108 10.11 12.28 -35.43
C GLU A 108 9.25 12.67 -36.64
N LYS A 109 7.92 12.54 -36.52
CA LYS A 109 6.97 13.02 -37.54
C LYS A 109 7.11 14.52 -37.79
N SER A 110 7.21 15.32 -36.72
CA SER A 110 7.40 16.76 -36.81
C SER A 110 8.68 17.17 -37.53
N TRP A 111 9.74 16.34 -37.52
CA TRP A 111 11.01 16.65 -38.16
C TRP A 111 11.05 16.19 -39.63
N LYS A 112 10.32 15.11 -39.97
CA LYS A 112 10.29 14.52 -41.31
C LYS A 112 9.24 15.16 -42.22
N ASP A 113 8.06 15.48 -41.71
CA ASP A 113 7.02 16.21 -42.42
C ASP A 113 7.20 17.72 -42.16
N GLY A 114 8.06 18.38 -42.95
CA GLY A 114 8.11 19.84 -43.01
C GLY A 114 6.82 20.48 -43.58
N ASN A 115 5.83 19.67 -43.94
CA ASN A 115 4.51 20.06 -44.40
C ASN A 115 3.47 19.39 -43.50
N PHE A 116 2.86 20.17 -42.61
CA PHE A 116 1.89 19.69 -41.63
C PHE A 116 0.76 18.90 -42.31
N SER A 117 0.71 17.59 -42.07
CA SER A 117 -0.56 16.86 -42.09
C SER A 117 -1.41 17.47 -40.96
N SER A 118 -2.18 18.52 -41.28
CA SER A 118 -3.06 19.28 -40.39
C SER A 118 -2.46 19.64 -39.01
N GLU A 119 -2.08 20.90 -38.80
CA GLU A 119 -1.62 21.41 -37.49
C GLU A 119 -2.55 21.04 -36.31
N SER A 120 -3.85 20.82 -36.58
CA SER A 120 -4.81 20.32 -35.59
C SER A 120 -4.49 18.92 -35.06
N ASP A 121 -4.09 17.99 -35.92
CA ASP A 121 -3.91 16.59 -35.55
C ASP A 121 -2.69 16.41 -34.64
N PHE A 122 -1.62 17.16 -34.94
CA PHE A 122 -0.44 17.23 -34.07
C PHE A 122 -0.76 17.85 -32.71
N SER A 123 -1.57 18.92 -32.70
CA SER A 123 -2.04 19.55 -31.47
C SER A 123 -2.87 18.58 -30.62
N ASP A 124 -3.79 17.83 -31.23
CA ASP A 124 -4.64 16.87 -30.54
C ASP A 124 -3.83 15.70 -29.96
N GLU A 125 -2.88 15.14 -30.72
CA GLU A 125 -2.00 14.07 -30.24
C GLU A 125 -1.12 14.54 -29.07
N MET A 126 -0.61 15.78 -29.13
CA MET A 126 0.13 16.41 -28.04
C MET A 126 -0.74 16.63 -26.80
N MET A 127 -2.00 17.04 -26.96
CA MET A 127 -2.94 17.20 -25.84
C MET A 127 -3.28 15.85 -25.19
N ALA A 128 -3.45 14.79 -25.98
CA ALA A 128 -3.64 13.43 -25.48
C ALA A 128 -2.43 12.97 -24.64
N ILE A 129 -1.21 13.17 -25.13
CA ILE A 129 0.03 12.85 -24.39
C ILE A 129 0.08 13.59 -23.05
N ARG A 130 -0.23 14.90 -23.01
CA ARG A 130 -0.23 15.67 -21.77
C ARG A 130 -1.26 15.14 -20.77
N LYS A 131 -2.45 14.81 -21.26
CA LYS A 131 -3.52 14.24 -20.43
C LYS A 131 -3.07 12.91 -19.81
N ASP A 132 -2.50 12.02 -20.62
CA ASP A 132 -2.02 10.72 -20.16
C ASP A 132 -0.89 10.86 -19.12
N PHE A 133 0.03 11.82 -19.32
CA PHE A 133 1.07 12.13 -18.35
C PHE A 133 0.49 12.57 -17.00
N VAL A 134 -0.47 13.50 -17.00
CA VAL A 134 -1.12 13.99 -15.79
C VAL A 134 -1.88 12.87 -15.08
N THR A 135 -2.55 12.00 -15.83
CA THR A 135 -3.26 10.83 -15.29
C THR A 135 -2.28 9.86 -14.61
N ILE A 136 -1.20 9.46 -15.28
CA ILE A 136 -0.19 8.56 -14.70
C ILE A 136 0.41 9.18 -13.44
N HIS A 137 0.79 10.46 -13.49
CA HIS A 137 1.33 11.16 -12.32
C HIS A 137 0.32 11.18 -11.15
N GLY A 138 -0.96 11.47 -11.43
CA GLY A 138 -2.01 11.46 -10.41
C GLY A 138 -2.13 10.09 -9.74
N GLU A 139 -2.16 9.02 -10.52
CA GLU A 139 -2.25 7.64 -10.02
C GLU A 139 -1.00 7.23 -9.23
N MET A 140 0.21 7.64 -9.65
CA MET A 140 1.45 7.42 -8.90
C MET A 140 1.44 8.09 -7.51
N VAL A 141 0.90 9.32 -7.41
CA VAL A 141 0.75 10.00 -6.12
C VAL A 141 -0.19 9.23 -5.20
N LEU A 142 -1.27 8.67 -5.75
CA LEU A 142 -2.20 7.83 -4.99
C LEU A 142 -1.51 6.53 -4.52
N LEU A 143 -0.68 5.90 -5.35
CA LEU A 143 0.08 4.69 -4.98
C LEU A 143 1.12 4.98 -3.88
N LYS A 144 1.80 6.12 -3.94
CA LYS A 144 2.71 6.57 -2.86
C LYS A 144 1.98 6.72 -1.54
N ASN A 145 0.78 7.29 -1.58
CA ASN A 145 -0.03 7.43 -0.37
C ASN A 145 -0.56 6.08 0.13
N TYR A 146 -0.98 5.19 -0.77
CA TYR A 146 -1.33 3.81 -0.43
C TYR A 146 -0.21 3.12 0.34
N SER A 147 1.04 3.19 -0.15
CA SER A 147 2.21 2.64 0.54
C SER A 147 2.40 3.27 1.93
N SER A 148 2.31 4.60 2.03
CA SER A 148 2.45 5.32 3.31
C SER A 148 1.39 4.91 4.35
N LEU A 149 0.14 4.72 3.92
CA LEU A 149 -0.95 4.30 4.81
C LEU A 149 -0.78 2.86 5.29
N ASN A 150 -0.42 1.94 4.40
CA ASN A 150 -0.20 0.54 4.78
C ASN A 150 1.01 0.39 5.71
N PHE A 151 2.11 1.11 5.43
CA PHE A 151 3.29 1.14 6.31
C PHE A 151 3.01 1.76 7.69
N ALA A 152 2.20 2.83 7.74
CA ALA A 152 1.76 3.37 9.02
C ALA A 152 0.90 2.36 9.81
N GLY A 153 0.11 1.54 9.11
CA GLY A 153 -0.71 0.48 9.72
C GLY A 153 0.09 -0.66 10.34
N THR A 154 1.31 -0.94 9.85
CA THR A 154 2.21 -1.97 10.41
C THR A 154 3.06 -1.47 11.58
N THR A 155 3.19 -0.15 11.75
CA THR A 155 4.09 0.47 12.76
C THR A 155 3.37 0.87 14.05
N VAL A 156 2.04 0.72 14.12
CA VAL A 156 1.18 1.16 15.25
C VAL A 156 0.57 -0.02 15.98
#